data_AF-A0A9W9YNM5-F1
#
_entry.id   AF-A0A9W9YNM5-F1
#
_cell.length_a   1.000
_cell.length_b   1.000
_cell.length_c   1.000
_cell.angle_alpha   90.00
_cell.angle_beta   90.00
_cell.angle_gamma   90.00
#
_symmetry.space_group_name_H-M   'P 1'
#
loop_
_entity.id
_entity.type
_entity.pdbx_description
1 polymer ?
#
loop_
_entity_poly.entity_id
_entity_poly.type
_entity_poly.pdbx_seq_one_letter_code
_entity_poly.pdbx_strand_id
1 'polypeptide(L)'
;MYKINIGNDKEPVVVNHADLFKFHRIQDMSNDKQTECSRSENGQLMLNEITDLLEDAWRKLPEDKRRQIVKRLYLRWHPDKNLGNETFCTEAFQHIQNEISRLGSSYDDFFASWGARAREHCSQREEYKERFSQQYGSWGCSSGPTSWQNVPPSFCQGNSQPGEARRWFRQAEADLAAGANELQSFSRPSYEWACFKCHQAAEKALKAAQYRVDANNKTNVHNLVANCSSLGDPELTELAGQLESLVGDSTRMRYPSRICYPQIPHDVYTAQMAQEALEIAKKIIERVRGRVT
;
A
#
# COMPACT_ATOMS: atom_id res chain seq x y z
N MET A 1 9.80 -13.96 -13.81
CA MET A 1 10.78 -13.11 -13.12
C MET A 1 10.09 -11.80 -12.78
N TYR A 2 10.33 -11.23 -11.60
CA TYR A 2 9.80 -9.95 -11.18
C TYR A 2 10.96 -8.97 -10.98
N LYS A 3 10.77 -7.71 -11.42
CA LYS A 3 11.72 -6.63 -11.17
C LYS A 3 11.24 -5.86 -9.94
N ILE A 4 11.98 -5.95 -8.85
CA ILE A 4 11.59 -5.40 -7.55
C ILE A 4 12.47 -4.20 -7.22
N ASN A 5 11.83 -3.05 -7.03
CA ASN A 5 12.52 -1.87 -6.53
C ASN A 5 12.54 -1.92 -4.99
N ILE A 6 13.74 -1.98 -4.41
CA ILE A 6 13.95 -2.07 -2.95
C ILE A 6 14.06 -0.66 -2.31
N GLY A 7 13.99 0.40 -3.12
CA GLY A 7 14.15 1.79 -2.68
C GLY A 7 15.61 2.22 -2.50
N ASN A 8 15.81 3.48 -2.09
CA ASN A 8 17.11 4.13 -1.86
C ASN A 8 17.99 4.31 -3.10
N ASP A 9 17.40 4.67 -4.26
CA ASP A 9 18.12 4.89 -5.52
C ASP A 9 18.95 3.67 -6.00
N LYS A 10 18.68 2.48 -5.47
CA LYS A 10 19.32 1.23 -5.89
C LYS A 10 18.68 0.70 -7.16
N GLU A 11 19.48 0.05 -8.00
CA GLU A 11 18.95 -0.63 -9.18
C GLU A 11 17.94 -1.72 -8.78
N PRO A 12 16.81 -1.84 -9.51
CA PRO A 12 15.81 -2.85 -9.19
C PRO A 12 16.39 -4.26 -9.34
N VAL A 13 16.15 -5.09 -8.33
CA VAL A 13 16.63 -6.48 -8.29
C VAL A 13 15.66 -7.37 -9.03
N VAL A 14 16.17 -8.22 -9.92
CA VAL A 14 15.36 -9.24 -10.60
C VAL A 14 15.30 -10.49 -9.72
N VAL A 15 14.09 -10.85 -9.29
CA VAL A 15 13.83 -11.97 -8.40
C VAL A 15 12.89 -12.98 -9.06
N ASN A 16 13.12 -14.26 -8.83
CA ASN A 16 12.24 -15.31 -9.33
C ASN A 16 10.93 -15.34 -8.50
N HIS A 17 9.80 -15.64 -9.14
CA HIS A 17 8.52 -15.81 -8.46
C HIS A 17 8.55 -16.87 -7.34
N ALA A 18 9.41 -17.87 -7.46
CA ALA A 18 9.64 -18.90 -6.44
C ALA A 18 10.12 -18.30 -5.10
N ASP A 19 10.79 -17.15 -5.12
CA ASP A 19 11.38 -16.50 -3.94
C ASP A 19 10.44 -15.46 -3.30
N LEU A 20 9.28 -15.16 -3.92
CA LEU A 20 8.39 -14.08 -3.48
C LEU A 20 7.19 -14.57 -2.70
N PHE A 21 6.89 -13.89 -1.59
CA PHE A 21 5.75 -14.16 -0.70
C PHE A 21 4.68 -13.08 -0.87
N LYS A 22 3.44 -13.51 -1.13
CA LYS A 22 2.26 -12.65 -1.08
C LYS A 22 1.65 -12.74 0.31
N PHE A 23 1.70 -11.64 1.06
CA PHE A 23 0.97 -11.49 2.31
C PHE A 23 -0.35 -10.79 2.01
N HIS A 24 -1.47 -11.40 2.38
CA HIS A 24 -2.78 -10.77 2.31
C HIS A 24 -3.01 -10.00 3.61
N ARG A 25 -3.40 -8.72 3.53
CA ARG A 25 -3.72 -7.94 4.74
C ARG A 25 -5.12 -8.31 5.22
N ILE A 26 -5.33 -8.23 6.53
CA ILE A 26 -6.55 -8.71 7.22
C ILE A 26 -7.84 -8.01 6.70
N GLN A 27 -7.74 -6.80 6.15
CA GLN A 27 -8.90 -6.12 5.53
C GLN A 27 -9.43 -6.84 4.28
N ASP A 28 -8.56 -7.47 3.49
CA ASP A 28 -8.98 -8.24 2.31
C ASP A 28 -9.72 -9.54 2.71
N MET A 29 -9.46 -10.06 3.92
CA MET A 29 -10.13 -11.24 4.46
C MET A 29 -11.55 -10.96 4.98
N SER A 30 -11.91 -9.67 5.15
CA SER A 30 -13.22 -9.29 5.70
C SER A 30 -14.35 -9.36 4.66
N ASN A 31 -14.01 -9.38 3.37
CA ASN A 31 -14.96 -9.53 2.27
C ASN A 31 -15.34 -10.99 1.97
N ASP A 32 -14.62 -11.98 2.52
CA ASP A 32 -14.90 -13.42 2.34
C ASP A 32 -15.78 -13.98 3.46
N LYS A 33 -16.86 -13.26 3.81
CA LYS A 33 -18.01 -13.89 4.45
C LYS A 33 -18.93 -14.43 3.36
N GLN A 34 -18.54 -15.53 2.71
CA GLN A 34 -19.43 -16.27 1.82
C GLN A 34 -19.95 -17.57 2.46
N THR A 35 -21.27 -17.64 2.42
CA THR A 35 -22.24 -18.67 2.77
C THR A 35 -21.85 -20.10 2.36
N GLU A 36 -22.25 -21.07 3.18
CA GLU A 36 -21.93 -22.51 3.15
C GLU A 36 -22.21 -23.27 1.84
N CYS A 37 -22.83 -22.66 0.83
CA CYS A 37 -23.11 -23.28 -0.48
C CYS A 37 -21.94 -23.13 -1.51
N SER A 38 -20.98 -22.23 -1.26
CA SER A 38 -19.90 -21.88 -2.21
C SER A 38 -18.56 -22.61 -1.99
N ARG A 39 -18.45 -23.46 -0.95
CA ARG A 39 -17.16 -24.09 -0.56
C ARG A 39 -16.68 -25.19 -1.52
N SER A 40 -17.59 -25.87 -2.22
CA SER A 40 -17.25 -26.99 -3.13
C SER A 40 -16.59 -26.51 -4.43
N GLU A 41 -17.18 -25.51 -5.09
CA GLU A 41 -16.64 -24.93 -6.34
C GLU A 41 -15.31 -24.20 -6.10
N ASN A 42 -15.21 -23.45 -5.00
CA ASN A 42 -13.96 -22.78 -4.60
C ASN A 42 -12.85 -23.78 -4.23
N GLY A 43 -13.20 -24.94 -3.66
CA GLY A 43 -12.24 -26.00 -3.35
C GLY A 43 -11.58 -26.57 -4.59
N GLN A 44 -12.39 -26.93 -5.60
CA GLN A 44 -11.86 -27.48 -6.85
C GLN A 44 -11.01 -26.46 -7.63
N LEU A 45 -11.40 -25.18 -7.64
CA LEU A 45 -10.60 -24.11 -8.24
C LEU A 45 -9.22 -23.99 -7.58
N MET A 46 -9.16 -24.06 -6.26
CA MET A 46 -7.89 -24.03 -5.51
C MET A 46 -7.00 -25.24 -5.80
N LEU A 47 -7.59 -26.44 -5.94
CA LEU A 47 -6.84 -27.65 -6.33
C LEU A 47 -6.26 -27.52 -7.75
N ASN A 48 -7.02 -26.95 -8.69
CA ASN A 48 -6.55 -26.70 -10.04
C ASN A 48 -5.41 -25.67 -10.06
N GLU A 49 -5.52 -24.58 -9.28
CA GLU A 49 -4.43 -23.61 -9.13
C GLU A 49 -3.15 -24.25 -8.58
N ILE A 50 -3.28 -25.20 -7.64
CA ILE A 50 -2.14 -25.96 -7.10
C ILE A 50 -1.50 -26.80 -8.20
N THR A 51 -2.30 -27.51 -9.00
CA THR A 51 -1.81 -28.30 -10.15
C THR A 51 -1.07 -27.42 -11.15
N ASP A 52 -1.68 -26.32 -11.58
CA ASP A 52 -1.09 -25.39 -12.55
C ASP A 52 0.25 -24.85 -12.06
N LEU A 53 0.34 -24.50 -10.77
CA LEU A 53 1.56 -23.99 -10.16
C LEU A 53 2.66 -25.06 -10.06
N LEU A 54 2.30 -26.32 -9.79
CA LEU A 54 3.24 -27.45 -9.80
C LEU A 54 3.72 -27.77 -11.22
N GLU A 55 2.83 -27.81 -12.21
CA GLU A 55 3.20 -28.03 -13.61
C GLU A 55 4.13 -26.92 -14.13
N ASP A 56 3.81 -25.67 -13.84
CA ASP A 56 4.66 -24.53 -14.21
C ASP A 56 6.03 -24.61 -13.55
N ALA A 57 6.10 -25.04 -12.28
CA ALA A 57 7.37 -25.26 -11.59
C ALA A 57 8.20 -26.37 -12.23
N TRP A 58 7.57 -27.46 -12.69
CA TRP A 58 8.28 -28.55 -13.38
C TRP A 58 8.78 -28.15 -14.76
N ARG A 59 7.99 -27.37 -15.52
CA ARG A 59 8.33 -26.92 -16.87
C ARG A 59 9.41 -25.84 -16.88
N LYS A 60 9.36 -24.90 -15.94
CA LYS A 60 10.10 -23.62 -16.04
C LYS A 60 11.26 -23.49 -15.04
N LEU A 61 11.36 -24.33 -14.02
CA LEU A 61 12.31 -24.12 -12.91
C LEU A 61 13.28 -25.29 -12.69
N PRO A 62 14.53 -24.98 -12.24
CA PRO A 62 15.49 -25.98 -11.80
C PRO A 62 15.06 -26.60 -10.46
N GLU A 63 15.62 -27.77 -10.15
CA GLU A 63 15.22 -28.62 -9.02
C GLU A 63 15.22 -27.90 -7.65
N ASP A 64 16.20 -27.02 -7.40
CA ASP A 64 16.29 -26.27 -6.15
C ASP A 64 15.11 -25.31 -5.92
N LYS A 65 14.67 -24.63 -6.99
CA LYS A 65 13.54 -23.69 -6.95
C LYS A 65 12.21 -24.43 -6.91
N ARG A 66 12.13 -25.57 -7.61
CA ARG A 66 11.00 -26.50 -7.53
C ARG A 66 10.80 -27.01 -6.09
N ARG A 67 11.87 -27.44 -5.43
CA ARG A 67 11.84 -27.90 -4.03
C ARG A 67 11.33 -26.81 -3.08
N GLN A 68 11.68 -25.55 -3.30
CA GLN A 68 11.15 -24.43 -2.50
C GLN A 68 9.64 -24.25 -2.68
N ILE A 69 9.14 -24.34 -3.90
CA ILE A 69 7.70 -24.27 -4.19
C ILE A 69 6.95 -25.45 -3.55
N VAL A 70 7.46 -26.67 -3.70
CA VAL A 70 6.89 -27.87 -3.09
C VAL A 70 6.85 -27.73 -1.57
N LYS A 71 7.97 -27.35 -0.94
CA LYS A 71 8.04 -27.10 0.51
C LYS A 71 7.01 -26.07 0.96
N ARG A 72 6.82 -25.02 0.17
CA ARG A 72 5.87 -23.95 0.48
C ARG A 72 4.42 -24.44 0.42
N LEU A 73 4.04 -25.14 -0.65
CA LEU A 73 2.71 -25.72 -0.80
C LEU A 73 2.43 -26.72 0.33
N TYR A 74 3.39 -27.61 0.59
CA TYR A 74 3.33 -28.59 1.67
C TYR A 74 3.08 -27.92 3.03
N LEU A 75 3.88 -26.91 3.40
CA LEU A 75 3.74 -26.21 4.68
C LEU A 75 2.55 -25.25 4.75
N ARG A 76 1.96 -24.87 3.62
CA ARG A 76 0.77 -24.02 3.55
C ARG A 76 -0.49 -24.85 3.81
N TRP A 77 -0.58 -26.03 3.19
CA TRP A 77 -1.76 -26.88 3.22
C TRP A 77 -1.67 -28.02 4.26
N HIS A 78 -0.60 -28.09 5.05
CA HIS A 78 -0.48 -29.07 6.12
C HIS A 78 -1.67 -28.98 7.10
N PRO A 79 -2.32 -30.10 7.46
CA PRO A 79 -3.54 -30.11 8.28
C PRO A 79 -3.33 -29.43 9.64
N ASP A 80 -2.22 -29.74 10.33
CA ASP A 80 -1.90 -29.17 11.65
C ASP A 80 -1.77 -27.65 11.68
N LYS A 81 -1.64 -26.97 10.53
CA LYS A 81 -1.47 -25.51 10.45
C LYS A 81 -2.77 -24.78 10.12
N ASN A 82 -3.85 -25.50 9.82
CA ASN A 82 -5.12 -24.96 9.33
C ASN A 82 -6.31 -25.46 10.18
N LEU A 83 -6.29 -25.12 11.48
CA LEU A 83 -7.37 -25.44 12.42
C LEU A 83 -8.71 -24.87 11.93
N GLY A 84 -9.72 -25.73 11.76
CA GLY A 84 -11.07 -25.35 11.30
C GLY A 84 -11.36 -25.57 9.81
N ASN A 85 -10.38 -25.98 8.99
CA ASN A 85 -10.59 -26.40 7.59
C ASN A 85 -9.84 -27.71 7.27
N GLU A 86 -9.83 -28.63 8.22
CA GLU A 86 -8.99 -29.84 8.22
C GLU A 86 -9.31 -30.79 7.06
N THR A 87 -10.59 -30.94 6.72
CA THR A 87 -11.05 -31.83 5.64
C THR A 87 -10.52 -31.39 4.29
N PHE A 88 -10.68 -30.11 3.94
CA PHE A 88 -10.18 -29.55 2.69
C PHE A 88 -8.66 -29.49 2.64
N CYS A 89 -8.00 -29.14 3.75
CA CYS A 89 -6.53 -29.09 3.78
C CYS A 89 -5.93 -30.49 3.61
N THR A 90 -6.56 -31.53 4.16
CA THR A 90 -6.15 -32.92 3.96
C THR A 90 -6.33 -33.35 2.50
N GLU A 91 -7.43 -32.97 1.87
CA GLU A 91 -7.68 -33.22 0.44
C GLU A 91 -6.64 -32.52 -0.45
N ALA A 92 -6.39 -31.23 -0.22
CA ALA A 92 -5.37 -30.47 -0.92
C ALA A 92 -3.96 -31.03 -0.70
N PHE A 93 -3.68 -31.50 0.52
CA PHE A 93 -2.40 -32.12 0.86
C PHE A 93 -2.19 -33.44 0.11
N GLN A 94 -3.21 -34.31 0.08
CA GLN A 94 -3.16 -35.56 -0.69
C GLN A 94 -3.03 -35.29 -2.19
N HIS A 95 -3.74 -34.29 -2.70
CA HIS A 95 -3.67 -33.87 -4.11
C HIS A 95 -2.24 -33.44 -4.47
N ILE A 96 -1.57 -32.64 -3.64
CA ILE A 96 -0.17 -32.25 -3.83
C ILE A 96 0.76 -33.47 -3.91
N GLN A 97 0.59 -34.45 -3.01
CA GLN A 97 1.43 -35.66 -3.02
C GLN A 97 1.22 -36.50 -4.28
N ASN A 98 -0.03 -36.65 -4.72
CA ASN A 98 -0.38 -37.39 -5.92
C ASN A 98 0.19 -36.70 -7.17
N GLU A 99 0.06 -35.38 -7.27
CA GLU A 99 0.58 -34.60 -8.40
C GLU A 99 2.12 -34.64 -8.48
N ILE A 100 2.81 -34.57 -7.35
CA ILE A 100 4.27 -34.71 -7.29
C ILE A 100 4.70 -36.10 -7.76
N SER A 101 3.98 -37.14 -7.33
CA SER A 101 4.23 -38.53 -7.75
C SER A 101 3.99 -38.69 -9.26
N ARG A 102 2.93 -38.07 -9.80
CA ARG A 102 2.62 -38.03 -11.24
C ARG A 102 3.73 -37.36 -12.05
N LEU A 103 4.31 -36.28 -11.54
CA LEU A 103 5.39 -35.53 -12.19
C LEU A 103 6.77 -36.20 -12.05
N GLY A 104 6.84 -37.41 -11.48
CA GLY A 104 8.01 -38.27 -11.52
C GLY A 104 9.13 -37.90 -10.55
N SER A 105 8.81 -37.36 -9.37
CA SER A 105 9.80 -37.11 -8.31
C SER A 105 9.30 -37.62 -6.96
N SER A 106 10.21 -38.15 -6.13
CA SER A 106 9.92 -38.48 -4.73
C SER A 106 10.58 -37.45 -3.82
N TYR A 107 9.78 -36.89 -2.90
CA TYR A 107 10.23 -35.98 -1.85
C TYR A 107 9.92 -36.57 -0.46
N ASP A 108 9.76 -37.89 -0.35
CA ASP A 108 9.23 -38.54 0.86
C ASP A 108 10.10 -38.28 2.10
N ASP A 109 11.42 -38.32 1.94
CA ASP A 109 12.38 -37.97 3.01
C ASP A 109 12.22 -36.51 3.47
N PHE A 110 11.95 -35.60 2.53
CA PHE A 110 11.71 -34.20 2.83
C PHE A 110 10.34 -33.97 3.47
N PHE A 111 9.31 -34.71 3.06
CA PHE A 111 7.98 -34.63 3.65
C PHE A 111 7.99 -35.06 5.11
N ALA A 112 8.73 -36.11 5.48
CA ALA A 112 8.90 -36.48 6.88
C ALA A 112 9.50 -35.33 7.71
N SER A 113 10.58 -34.71 7.22
CA SER A 113 11.24 -33.57 7.87
C SER A 113 10.33 -32.34 7.96
N TRP A 114 9.64 -31.99 6.87
CA TRP A 114 8.76 -30.83 6.83
C TRP A 114 7.48 -31.03 7.66
N GLY A 115 6.95 -32.25 7.71
CA GLY A 115 5.81 -32.60 8.56
C GLY A 115 6.16 -32.50 10.05
N ALA A 116 7.35 -32.96 10.45
CA ALA A 116 7.84 -32.76 11.81
C ALA A 116 7.94 -31.28 12.18
N ARG A 117 8.46 -30.46 11.25
CA ARG A 117 8.52 -29.01 11.41
C ARG A 117 7.15 -28.34 11.47
N ALA A 118 6.18 -28.82 10.69
CA ALA A 118 4.82 -28.29 10.71
C ALA A 118 4.15 -28.51 12.08
N ARG A 119 4.32 -29.71 12.65
CA ARG A 119 3.87 -30.05 14.01
C ARG A 119 4.52 -29.18 15.08
N GLU A 120 5.84 -29.02 15.01
CA GLU A 120 6.58 -28.17 15.93
C GLU A 120 6.06 -26.72 15.88
N HIS A 121 5.90 -26.16 14.68
CA HIS A 121 5.38 -24.80 14.52
C HIS A 121 3.95 -24.65 15.08
N CYS A 122 3.10 -25.69 14.93
CA CYS A 122 1.77 -25.70 15.51
C CYS A 122 1.83 -25.72 17.05
N SER A 123 2.63 -26.61 17.63
CA SER A 123 2.82 -26.71 19.07
C SER A 123 3.35 -25.40 19.67
N GLN A 124 4.38 -24.79 19.06
CA GLN A 124 4.91 -23.49 19.49
C GLN A 124 3.86 -22.37 19.42
N ARG A 125 3.00 -22.39 18.40
CA ARG A 125 1.93 -21.40 18.24
C ARG A 125 0.86 -21.54 19.32
N GLU A 126 0.40 -22.75 19.60
CA GLU A 126 -0.57 -22.99 20.67
C GLU A 126 0.04 -22.68 22.04
N GLU A 127 1.29 -23.08 22.30
CA GLU A 127 2.00 -22.72 23.53
C GLU A 127 2.13 -21.19 23.68
N TYR A 128 2.50 -20.48 22.62
CA TYR A 128 2.53 -19.01 22.63
C TYR A 128 1.14 -18.43 22.94
N LYS A 129 0.10 -18.94 22.29
CA LYS A 129 -1.29 -18.48 22.48
C LYS A 129 -1.76 -18.72 23.91
N GLU A 130 -1.45 -19.88 24.49
CA GLU A 130 -1.76 -20.20 25.88
C GLU A 130 -0.99 -19.29 26.85
N ARG A 131 0.34 -19.19 26.71
CA ARG A 131 1.17 -18.30 27.54
C ARG A 131 0.71 -16.85 27.45
N PHE A 132 0.41 -16.38 26.24
CA PHE A 132 -0.08 -15.03 26.01
C PHE A 132 -1.46 -14.82 26.68
N SER A 133 -2.39 -15.77 26.53
CA SER A 133 -3.71 -15.68 27.14
C SER A 133 -3.65 -15.73 28.67
N GLN A 134 -2.71 -16.48 29.24
CA GLN A 134 -2.44 -16.50 30.68
C GLN A 134 -1.85 -15.18 31.18
N GLN A 135 -0.94 -14.58 30.42
CA GLN A 135 -0.22 -13.36 30.82
C GLN A 135 -1.07 -12.09 30.63
N TYR A 136 -1.92 -12.05 29.61
CA TYR A 136 -2.62 -10.82 29.21
C TYR A 136 -4.15 -10.96 29.11
N GLY A 137 -4.71 -12.14 29.38
CA GLY A 137 -6.15 -12.39 29.30
C GLY A 137 -6.66 -12.70 27.88
N SER A 138 -7.96 -13.03 27.80
CA SER A 138 -8.63 -13.41 26.56
C SER A 138 -8.79 -12.20 25.62
N TRP A 139 -8.34 -12.35 24.36
CA TRP A 139 -8.61 -11.45 23.23
C TRP A 139 -10.11 -11.42 22.93
N GLY A 140 -10.88 -10.73 23.76
CA GLY A 140 -12.34 -10.66 23.62
C GLY A 140 -13.04 -9.92 24.75
N CYS A 141 -12.36 -9.67 25.88
CA CYS A 141 -12.94 -8.96 27.01
C CYS A 141 -11.94 -7.95 27.59
N SER A 142 -11.66 -6.86 26.88
CA SER A 142 -11.00 -5.69 27.48
C SER A 142 -11.47 -4.43 26.80
N SER A 143 -12.46 -3.78 27.43
CA SER A 143 -12.92 -2.43 27.13
C SER A 143 -11.93 -1.40 27.69
N GLY A 144 -10.65 -1.48 27.32
CA GLY A 144 -9.60 -0.59 27.80
C GLY A 144 -8.35 -0.60 26.91
N PRO A 145 -7.68 0.55 26.69
CA PRO A 145 -6.52 0.64 25.83
C PRO A 145 -5.28 0.14 26.57
N THR A 146 -5.06 -1.18 26.59
CA THR A 146 -3.79 -1.71 27.09
C THR A 146 -2.71 -1.34 26.07
N SER A 147 -1.80 -0.44 26.45
CA SER A 147 -0.67 -0.01 25.63
C SER A 147 0.32 -1.17 25.49
N TRP A 148 0.22 -1.89 24.38
CA TRP A 148 1.15 -2.96 24.01
C TRP A 148 2.48 -2.35 23.56
N GLN A 149 3.30 -1.90 24.50
CA GLN A 149 4.57 -1.20 24.23
C GLN A 149 5.64 -2.07 23.56
N ASN A 150 5.48 -3.40 23.55
CA ASN A 150 6.52 -4.34 23.10
C ASN A 150 6.07 -5.31 22.00
N VAL A 151 4.86 -5.14 21.44
CA VAL A 151 4.46 -5.87 20.23
C VAL A 151 4.73 -4.92 19.06
N PRO A 152 5.51 -5.33 18.03
CA PRO A 152 5.64 -4.54 16.81
C PRO A 152 4.23 -4.16 16.37
N PRO A 153 3.97 -2.88 16.05
CA PRO A 153 2.63 -2.46 15.71
C PRO A 153 2.07 -3.42 14.68
N SER A 154 0.91 -3.97 14.99
CA SER A 154 0.23 -4.93 14.15
C SER A 154 0.29 -4.44 12.70
N PHE A 155 0.31 -5.37 11.74
CA PHE A 155 0.16 -5.09 10.30
C PHE A 155 -1.16 -4.34 9.95
N CYS A 156 -1.85 -3.80 10.95
CA CYS A 156 -3.03 -2.93 10.93
C CYS A 156 -2.69 -1.43 11.10
N GLN A 157 -1.45 -1.04 11.42
CA GLN A 157 -1.03 0.35 11.25
C GLN A 157 -0.82 0.61 9.75
N GLY A 158 -1.37 1.71 9.24
CA GLY A 158 -1.56 2.00 7.80
C GLY A 158 -0.35 1.77 6.89
N ASN A 159 -0.60 1.73 5.58
CA ASN A 159 0.42 1.49 4.55
C ASN A 159 1.35 2.70 4.36
N SER A 160 2.16 3.03 5.36
CA SER A 160 3.12 4.13 5.23
C SER A 160 4.16 3.81 4.15
N GLN A 161 4.26 4.68 3.14
CA GLN A 161 5.18 4.58 2.02
C GLN A 161 6.12 5.79 2.01
N PRO A 162 7.13 5.85 2.91
CA PRO A 162 7.99 7.02 3.07
C PRO A 162 8.83 7.34 1.83
N GLY A 163 9.18 6.35 1.02
CA GLY A 163 9.88 6.56 -0.26
C GLY A 163 9.02 7.31 -1.27
N GLU A 164 7.76 6.87 -1.46
CA GLU A 164 6.81 7.56 -2.33
C GLU A 164 6.43 8.93 -1.79
N ALA A 165 6.27 9.09 -0.47
CA ALA A 165 6.06 10.39 0.14
C ALA A 165 7.17 11.38 -0.24
N ARG A 166 8.46 11.00 -0.09
CA ARG A 166 9.59 11.84 -0.50
C ARG A 166 9.60 12.13 -2.01
N ARG A 167 9.25 11.15 -2.84
CA ARG A 167 9.16 11.33 -4.30
C ARG A 167 8.13 12.40 -4.68
N TRP A 168 6.93 12.33 -4.10
CA TRP A 168 5.88 13.33 -4.32
C TRP A 168 6.26 14.70 -3.76
N PHE A 169 6.88 14.74 -2.59
CA PHE A 169 7.33 15.98 -1.96
C PHE A 169 8.41 16.68 -2.77
N ARG A 170 9.39 15.95 -3.33
CA ARG A 170 10.40 16.51 -4.25
C ARG A 170 9.77 17.19 -5.46
N GLN A 171 8.69 16.63 -6.02
CA GLN A 171 7.97 17.28 -7.11
C GLN A 171 7.24 18.55 -6.63
N ALA A 172 6.67 18.53 -5.42
CA ALA A 172 6.03 19.71 -4.84
C ALA A 172 7.02 20.88 -4.68
N GLU A 173 8.24 20.61 -4.22
CA GLU A 173 9.30 21.62 -4.10
C GLU A 173 9.72 22.19 -5.46
N ALA A 174 9.87 21.33 -6.49
CA ALA A 174 10.15 21.76 -7.85
C ALA A 174 9.04 22.64 -8.44
N ASP A 175 7.77 22.27 -8.21
CA ASP A 175 6.60 23.03 -8.66
C ASP A 175 6.53 24.40 -7.97
N LEU A 176 6.85 24.48 -6.68
CA LEU A 176 6.91 25.74 -5.94
C LEU A 176 8.00 26.67 -6.49
N ALA A 177 9.20 26.14 -6.73
CA ALA A 177 10.29 26.90 -7.34
C ALA A 177 9.91 27.40 -8.75
N ALA A 178 9.24 26.57 -9.54
CA ALA A 178 8.73 26.96 -10.85
C ALA A 178 7.67 28.07 -10.77
N GLY A 179 6.81 28.05 -9.74
CA GLY A 179 5.84 29.12 -9.48
C GLY A 179 6.50 30.45 -9.09
N ALA A 180 7.55 30.40 -8.26
CA ALA A 180 8.33 31.57 -7.88
C ALA A 180 9.05 32.20 -9.09
N ASN A 181 9.56 31.38 -10.01
CA ASN A 181 10.24 31.87 -11.22
C ASN A 181 9.28 32.62 -12.16
N GLU A 182 8.00 32.22 -12.25
CA GLU A 182 7.00 32.93 -13.06
C GLU A 182 6.76 34.36 -12.56
N LEU A 183 6.78 34.55 -11.24
CA LEU A 183 6.64 35.87 -10.63
C LEU A 183 7.84 36.79 -10.88
N GLN A 184 9.03 36.23 -11.12
CA GLN A 184 10.25 36.98 -11.38
C GLN A 184 10.42 37.37 -12.86
N SER A 185 9.54 36.89 -13.76
CA SER A 185 9.59 37.19 -15.18
C SER A 185 9.10 38.62 -15.47
N PHE A 186 10.03 39.57 -15.58
CA PHE A 186 9.74 41.00 -15.77
C PHE A 186 9.09 41.35 -17.12
N SER A 187 9.28 40.54 -18.16
CA SER A 187 8.88 40.90 -19.53
C SER A 187 7.43 40.55 -19.86
N ARG A 188 6.87 39.51 -19.23
CA ARG A 188 5.46 39.07 -19.36
C ARG A 188 5.10 38.18 -18.17
N PRO A 189 4.54 38.71 -17.08
CA PRO A 189 4.19 37.90 -15.93
C PRO A 189 2.93 37.08 -16.23
N SER A 190 3.06 35.76 -16.11
CA SER A 190 1.98 34.79 -16.28
C SER A 190 1.43 34.38 -14.92
N TYR A 191 0.65 35.27 -14.31
CA TYR A 191 0.15 35.09 -12.94
C TYR A 191 -0.77 33.87 -12.79
N GLU A 192 -1.55 33.54 -13.81
CA GLU A 192 -2.37 32.33 -13.86
C GLU A 192 -1.51 31.06 -13.74
N TRP A 193 -0.33 31.05 -14.37
CA TRP A 193 0.61 29.94 -14.31
C TRP A 193 1.37 29.89 -12.98
N ALA A 194 1.72 31.04 -12.41
CA ALA A 194 2.28 31.12 -11.07
C ALA A 194 1.29 30.54 -10.04
N CYS A 195 0.03 30.98 -10.05
CA CYS A 195 -1.05 30.46 -9.21
C CYS A 195 -1.24 28.95 -9.43
N PHE A 196 -1.28 28.48 -10.68
CA PHE A 196 -1.48 27.07 -11.01
C PHE A 196 -0.35 26.20 -10.45
N LYS A 197 0.91 26.63 -10.60
CA LYS A 197 2.07 25.93 -10.07
C LYS A 197 2.06 25.92 -8.54
N CYS A 198 1.66 27.00 -7.87
CA CYS A 198 1.49 27.04 -6.42
C CYS A 198 0.41 26.07 -5.93
N HIS A 199 -0.75 26.02 -6.61
CA HIS A 199 -1.79 25.03 -6.33
C HIS A 199 -1.28 23.59 -6.53
N GLN A 200 -0.55 23.33 -7.61
CA GLN A 200 0.03 22.01 -7.89
C GLN A 200 1.08 21.59 -6.86
N ALA A 201 1.91 22.53 -6.41
CA ALA A 201 2.87 22.32 -5.34
C ALA A 201 2.17 21.91 -4.04
N ALA A 202 1.13 22.66 -3.62
CA ALA A 202 0.32 22.34 -2.44
C ALA A 202 -0.35 20.95 -2.57
N GLU A 203 -0.99 20.66 -3.71
CA GLU A 203 -1.67 19.37 -3.94
C GLU A 203 -0.71 18.19 -3.78
N LYS A 204 0.48 18.28 -4.38
CA LYS A 204 1.50 17.21 -4.32
C LYS A 204 2.11 17.08 -2.93
N ALA A 205 2.30 18.18 -2.21
CA ALA A 205 2.75 18.16 -0.81
C ALA A 205 1.73 17.45 0.09
N LEU A 206 0.44 17.79 -0.01
CA LEU A 206 -0.61 17.13 0.76
C LEU A 206 -0.70 15.64 0.43
N LYS A 207 -0.60 15.27 -0.86
CA LYS A 207 -0.52 13.87 -1.30
C LYS A 207 0.71 13.15 -0.77
N ALA A 208 1.85 13.82 -0.63
CA ALA A 208 3.04 13.27 0.01
C ALA A 208 2.79 12.95 1.49
N ALA A 209 2.13 13.85 2.23
CA ALA A 209 1.73 13.62 3.61
C ALA A 209 0.77 12.41 3.73
N GLN A 210 -0.16 12.24 2.79
CA GLN A 210 -1.04 11.06 2.76
C GLN A 210 -0.25 9.75 2.58
N TYR A 211 0.70 9.70 1.65
CA TYR A 211 1.57 8.52 1.48
C TYR A 211 2.38 8.20 2.73
N ARG A 212 2.76 9.22 3.51
CA ARG A 212 3.47 9.04 4.77
C ARG A 212 2.59 8.43 5.85
N VAL A 213 1.30 8.78 5.89
CA VAL A 213 0.34 8.23 6.85
C VAL A 213 -0.12 6.84 6.42
N ASP A 214 -0.79 6.75 5.27
CA ASP A 214 -1.35 5.51 4.76
C ASP A 214 -1.63 5.62 3.25
N ALA A 215 -0.83 4.94 2.43
CA ALA A 215 -0.99 4.89 0.99
C ALA A 215 -2.30 4.21 0.53
N ASN A 216 -2.93 3.39 1.38
CA ASN A 216 -4.21 2.75 1.03
C ASN A 216 -5.38 3.75 1.09
N ASN A 217 -5.27 4.77 1.94
CA ASN A 217 -6.29 5.79 2.15
C ASN A 217 -5.96 7.12 1.44
N LYS A 218 -5.03 7.08 0.48
CA LYS A 218 -4.68 8.23 -0.36
C LYS A 218 -5.87 8.59 -1.27
N THR A 219 -6.23 9.86 -1.28
CA THR A 219 -7.27 10.37 -2.19
C THR A 219 -6.70 10.65 -3.59
N ASN A 220 -7.51 10.39 -4.61
CA ASN A 220 -7.19 10.73 -6.01
C ASN A 220 -7.86 12.04 -6.47
N VAL A 221 -8.32 12.85 -5.53
CA VAL A 221 -8.97 14.13 -5.83
C VAL A 221 -7.93 15.26 -5.97
N HIS A 222 -8.34 16.34 -6.65
CA HIS A 222 -7.52 17.54 -6.82
C HIS A 222 -7.88 18.65 -5.82
N ASN A 223 -9.00 18.50 -5.11
CA ASN A 223 -9.42 19.47 -4.11
C ASN A 223 -8.45 19.43 -2.90
N LEU A 224 -7.87 20.58 -2.56
CA LEU A 224 -6.84 20.68 -1.53
C LEU A 224 -7.41 20.38 -0.14
N VAL A 225 -8.59 20.90 0.19
CA VAL A 225 -9.24 20.67 1.49
C VAL A 225 -9.57 19.19 1.70
N ALA A 226 -10.10 18.53 0.69
CA ALA A 226 -10.38 17.09 0.72
C ALA A 226 -9.10 16.26 0.86
N ASN A 227 -7.97 16.73 0.30
CA ASN A 227 -6.68 16.08 0.50
C ASN A 227 -6.14 16.22 1.94
N CYS A 228 -6.69 17.13 2.77
CA CYS A 228 -6.33 17.29 4.18
C CYS A 228 -7.14 16.41 5.14
N SER A 229 -8.30 15.87 4.73
CA SER A 229 -9.26 15.22 5.64
C SER A 229 -8.66 14.04 6.42
N SER A 230 -7.73 13.28 5.83
CA SER A 230 -7.07 12.14 6.48
C SER A 230 -5.80 12.49 7.25
N LEU A 231 -5.34 13.76 7.21
CA LEU A 231 -4.07 14.18 7.79
C LEU A 231 -4.17 14.65 9.26
N GLY A 232 -5.38 14.88 9.76
CA GLY A 232 -5.63 15.32 11.14
C GLY A 232 -4.93 16.64 11.48
N ASP A 233 -4.81 17.55 10.51
CA ASP A 233 -4.10 18.82 10.67
C ASP A 233 -5.02 20.00 10.31
N PRO A 234 -5.61 20.66 11.33
CA PRO A 234 -6.52 21.77 11.12
C PRO A 234 -5.86 22.94 10.38
N GLU A 235 -4.59 23.23 10.65
CA GLU A 235 -3.87 24.35 10.05
C GLU A 235 -3.54 24.06 8.56
N LEU A 236 -3.17 22.82 8.20
CA LEU A 236 -3.06 22.45 6.78
C LEU A 236 -4.42 22.56 6.07
N THR A 237 -5.50 22.21 6.76
CA THR A 237 -6.86 22.29 6.20
C THR A 237 -7.26 23.74 5.96
N GLU A 238 -6.94 24.63 6.90
CA GLU A 238 -7.15 26.07 6.78
C GLU A 238 -6.32 26.68 5.64
N LEU A 239 -5.01 26.40 5.58
CA LEU A 239 -4.13 26.88 4.52
C LEU A 239 -4.59 26.38 3.13
N ALA A 240 -4.99 25.12 3.02
CA ALA A 240 -5.55 24.55 1.80
C ALA A 240 -6.83 25.27 1.36
N GLY A 241 -7.72 25.58 2.31
CA GLY A 241 -8.93 26.34 2.07
C GLY A 241 -8.67 27.79 1.66
N GLN A 242 -7.71 28.46 2.32
CA GLN A 242 -7.26 29.81 1.94
C GLN A 242 -6.76 29.81 0.49
N LEU A 243 -5.89 28.86 0.11
CA LEU A 243 -5.37 28.76 -1.25
C LEU A 243 -6.48 28.53 -2.28
N GLU A 244 -7.39 27.57 -2.05
CA GLU A 244 -8.51 27.34 -2.97
C GLU A 244 -9.48 28.51 -3.06
N SER A 245 -9.73 29.23 -1.95
CA SER A 245 -10.57 30.42 -1.98
C SER A 245 -9.95 31.55 -2.81
N LEU A 246 -8.62 31.66 -2.77
CA LEU A 246 -7.86 32.69 -3.46
C LEU A 246 -7.78 32.41 -4.96
N VAL A 247 -7.40 31.20 -5.36
CA VAL A 247 -7.12 30.88 -6.77
C VAL A 247 -8.19 30.05 -7.47
N GLY A 248 -9.13 29.47 -6.72
CA GLY A 248 -10.10 28.50 -7.22
C GLY A 248 -9.49 27.13 -7.51
N ASP A 249 -10.29 26.25 -8.11
CA ASP A 249 -9.82 24.93 -8.51
C ASP A 249 -8.76 25.00 -9.64
N SER A 250 -8.03 23.89 -9.83
CA SER A 250 -6.98 23.80 -10.86
C SER A 250 -7.47 24.05 -12.30
N THR A 251 -8.77 23.93 -12.57
CA THR A 251 -9.35 24.11 -13.92
C THR A 251 -9.61 25.59 -14.23
N ARG A 252 -9.94 26.39 -13.20
CA ARG A 252 -10.19 27.83 -13.34
C ARG A 252 -8.99 28.60 -13.90
N MET A 253 -7.77 28.21 -13.51
CA MET A 253 -6.53 28.81 -14.01
C MET A 253 -6.17 28.44 -15.45
N ARG A 254 -6.84 27.44 -16.04
CA ARG A 254 -6.46 26.86 -17.34
C ARG A 254 -7.49 27.03 -18.45
N TYR A 255 -8.78 26.98 -18.10
CA TYR A 255 -9.84 26.90 -19.09
C TYR A 255 -10.71 28.16 -19.06
N PRO A 256 -10.82 28.91 -20.18
CA PRO A 256 -11.72 30.06 -20.28
C PRO A 256 -13.19 29.75 -19.96
N SER A 257 -13.65 28.52 -20.21
CA SER A 257 -15.02 28.08 -19.87
C SER A 257 -15.34 28.09 -18.38
N ARG A 258 -14.32 28.22 -17.51
CA ARG A 258 -14.47 28.30 -16.05
C ARG A 258 -14.52 29.75 -15.54
N ILE A 259 -14.48 30.72 -16.45
CA ILE A 259 -14.48 32.17 -16.17
C ILE A 259 -15.61 32.83 -16.97
N CYS A 260 -16.05 34.01 -16.52
CA CYS A 260 -17.08 34.76 -17.22
C CYS A 260 -16.57 35.28 -18.57
N TYR A 261 -17.31 34.99 -19.64
CA TYR A 261 -17.07 35.58 -20.95
C TYR A 261 -17.17 37.12 -20.86
N PRO A 262 -16.27 37.91 -21.50
CA PRO A 262 -15.26 37.52 -22.50
C PRO A 262 -13.85 37.25 -21.95
N GLN A 263 -13.69 37.16 -20.62
CA GLN A 263 -12.37 37.08 -19.99
C GLN A 263 -11.73 35.70 -20.17
N ILE A 264 -10.39 35.67 -20.18
CA ILE A 264 -9.58 34.45 -20.08
C ILE A 264 -8.88 34.38 -18.72
N PRO A 265 -8.32 33.22 -18.29
CA PRO A 265 -7.59 33.13 -17.02
C PRO A 265 -6.49 34.17 -16.88
N HIS A 266 -5.77 34.45 -17.97
CA HIS A 266 -4.72 35.47 -17.99
C HIS A 266 -5.21 36.88 -17.59
N ASP A 267 -6.49 37.20 -17.77
CA ASP A 267 -7.06 38.51 -17.41
C ASP A 267 -7.50 38.61 -15.94
N VAL A 268 -7.65 37.47 -15.25
CA VAL A 268 -8.28 37.40 -13.93
C VAL A 268 -7.28 37.32 -12.79
N TYR A 269 -6.14 36.65 -13.00
CA TYR A 269 -5.13 36.48 -11.94
C TYR A 269 -4.17 37.66 -11.89
N THR A 270 -4.00 38.23 -10.71
CA THR A 270 -3.16 39.41 -10.49
C THR A 270 -1.82 39.04 -9.84
N ALA A 271 -0.86 39.99 -9.87
CA ALA A 271 0.41 39.87 -9.16
C ALA A 271 0.20 39.60 -7.66
N GLN A 272 -0.76 40.29 -7.05
CA GLN A 272 -1.09 40.12 -5.64
C GLN A 272 -1.59 38.71 -5.36
N MET A 273 -2.54 38.20 -6.15
CA MET A 273 -3.05 36.84 -6.00
C MET A 273 -1.93 35.79 -6.14
N ALA A 274 -1.05 35.96 -7.13
CA ALA A 274 0.06 35.04 -7.35
C ALA A 274 1.09 35.09 -6.20
N GLN A 275 1.40 36.28 -5.68
CA GLN A 275 2.29 36.42 -4.53
C GLN A 275 1.69 35.81 -3.25
N GLU A 276 0.41 36.06 -2.97
CA GLU A 276 -0.30 35.47 -1.84
C GLU A 276 -0.40 33.94 -1.97
N ALA A 277 -0.70 33.43 -3.17
CA ALA A 277 -0.73 31.99 -3.45
C ALA A 277 0.62 31.33 -3.22
N LEU A 278 1.73 32.00 -3.60
CA LEU A 278 3.08 31.51 -3.35
C LEU A 278 3.37 31.43 -1.86
N GLU A 279 3.01 32.45 -1.07
CA GLU A 279 3.23 32.45 0.37
C GLU A 279 2.40 31.38 1.10
N ILE A 280 1.15 31.16 0.69
CA ILE A 280 0.32 30.08 1.26
C ILE A 280 0.90 28.70 0.88
N ALA A 281 1.29 28.49 -0.39
CA ALA A 281 1.88 27.23 -0.83
C ALA A 281 3.21 26.93 -0.12
N LYS A 282 4.05 27.95 0.13
CA LYS A 282 5.26 27.84 0.97
C LYS A 282 4.93 27.33 2.37
N LYS A 283 3.93 27.93 3.05
CA LYS A 283 3.51 27.51 4.40
C LYS A 283 3.04 26.05 4.42
N ILE A 284 2.27 25.62 3.43
CA ILE A 284 1.84 24.22 3.27
C ILE A 284 3.05 23.31 3.12
N ILE A 285 3.99 23.65 2.24
CA ILE A 285 5.19 22.83 2.00
C ILE A 285 6.06 22.72 3.25
N GLU A 286 6.33 23.81 3.98
CA GLU A 286 7.12 23.77 5.21
C GLU A 286 6.45 22.90 6.29
N ARG A 287 5.13 23.02 6.43
CA ARG A 287 4.38 22.22 7.39
C ARG A 287 4.35 20.73 7.03
N VAL A 288 4.24 20.40 5.74
CA VAL A 288 4.35 19.02 5.26
C VAL A 288 5.77 18.49 5.39
N ARG A 289 6.81 19.33 5.20
CA ARG A 289 8.22 18.92 5.29
C ARG A 289 8.48 18.22 6.61
N GLY A 290 8.06 18.81 7.74
CA GLY A 290 8.22 18.24 9.08
C GLY A 290 7.53 16.87 9.30
N ARG A 291 6.66 16.44 8.39
CA ARG A 291 6.00 15.12 8.41
C ARG A 291 6.68 14.10 7.49
N VAL A 292 7.21 14.57 6.35
CA VAL A 292 7.69 13.71 5.25
C VAL A 292 9.18 13.40 5.34
N THR A 293 9.99 14.33 5.88
CA THR A 293 11.42 14.09 6.21
C THR A 293 11.55 13.24 7.45
#